data_AF-A0A0X3TNR6-F1
#
_entry.id   AF-A0A0X3TNR6-F1
#
_cell.length_a   1.000
_cell.length_b   1.000
_cell.length_c   1.000
_cell.angle_alpha   90.00
_cell.angle_beta   90.00
_cell.angle_gamma   90.00
#
_symmetry.space_group_name_H-M   'P 1'
#
loop_
_entity.id
_entity.type
_entity.pdbx_description
1 polymer ?
#
loop_
_entity_poly.entity_id
_entity_poly.type
_entity_poly.pdbx_seq_one_letter_code
_entity_poly.pdbx_strand_id
1 'polypeptide(L)'
;MTRFWEPAKFSLSGAAMPSMPKPDMTTADRRAFFAEVIRPFNLGHKLIRVGDFGDGGYLLPNDLDGIVACFSPGVSQQSSFELDLAKHGIPSFMADGSVDEPMLDIPNSVFVKKHLAAETGENVISLRDWMDQFALDEGDMILQMDIEGAEYNVLSTLPPDYLHRFRIVVLELHRIPSILTKPASFKRAFPALSALKDGFLCSHIHPNNASGTVDIEGETFPRVIEATFVRRDRVKQMRPATQFPHPLDRRHRPNGPSLDLPSEWINAAKVG
;
A
#
# COMPACT_ATOMS: atom_id res chain seq x y z
N MET A 1 30.44 7.24 13.11
CA MET A 1 29.81 6.65 14.31
C MET A 1 28.33 6.46 14.01
N THR A 2 27.95 5.23 13.65
CA THR A 2 26.57 4.83 13.36
C THR A 2 25.78 4.76 14.67
N ARG A 3 24.76 5.62 14.82
CA ARG A 3 23.80 5.51 15.93
C ARG A 3 22.97 4.25 15.71
N PHE A 4 23.11 3.29 16.61
CA PHE A 4 22.19 2.15 16.71
C PHE A 4 20.82 2.69 17.12
N TRP A 5 19.80 2.35 16.33
CA TRP A 5 18.41 2.64 16.64
C TRP A 5 17.92 1.60 17.64
N GLU A 6 17.47 2.03 18.81
CA GLU A 6 16.75 1.17 19.77
C GLU A 6 15.26 1.15 19.40
N PRO A 7 14.62 -0.03 19.38
CA PRO A 7 13.18 -0.12 19.13
C PRO A 7 12.42 0.50 20.32
N ALA A 8 11.72 1.60 20.07
CA ALA A 8 10.80 2.17 21.04
C ALA A 8 9.66 1.17 21.31
N LYS A 9 9.40 0.86 22.59
CA LYS A 9 8.20 0.14 23.02
C LYS A 9 6.98 1.03 22.72
N PHE A 10 6.20 0.68 21.70
CA PHE A 10 4.93 1.35 21.42
C PHE A 10 3.86 0.85 22.40
N SER A 11 3.34 1.76 23.22
CA SER A 11 2.13 1.55 24.02
C SER A 11 0.92 1.87 23.15
N LEU A 12 0.03 0.89 22.93
CA LEU A 12 -1.26 1.06 22.22
C LEU A 12 -2.32 1.78 23.07
N SER A 13 -1.93 2.83 23.80
CA SER A 13 -2.87 3.63 24.59
C SER A 13 -3.05 5.00 23.96
N GLY A 14 -4.14 5.15 23.17
CA GLY A 14 -4.65 6.44 22.69
C GLY A 14 -3.92 7.00 21.47
N ALA A 15 -4.10 6.38 20.30
CA ALA A 15 -3.75 7.04 19.04
C ALA A 15 -4.70 8.22 18.82
N ALA A 16 -4.22 9.45 19.05
CA ALA A 16 -4.93 10.65 18.65
C ALA A 16 -5.15 10.62 17.13
N MET A 17 -6.29 11.11 16.66
CA MET A 17 -6.52 11.34 15.22
C MET A 17 -5.31 12.09 14.64
N PRO A 18 -4.79 11.69 13.47
CA PRO A 18 -3.62 12.33 12.89
C PRO A 18 -3.87 13.84 12.78
N SER A 19 -2.93 14.63 13.29
CA SER A 19 -3.03 16.09 13.28
C SER A 19 -3.25 16.56 11.85
N MET A 20 -4.26 17.39 11.58
CA MET A 20 -4.54 17.92 10.25
C MET A 20 -3.27 18.46 9.55
N PRO A 21 -3.16 18.34 8.20
CA PRO A 21 -2.02 18.90 7.49
C PRO A 21 -1.94 20.40 7.75
N LYS A 22 -0.71 20.95 7.79
CA LYS A 22 -0.52 22.40 7.90
C LYS A 22 -1.26 23.09 6.74
N PRO A 23 -2.03 24.16 7.01
CA PRO A 23 -2.93 24.77 6.03
C PRO A 23 -2.22 25.38 4.80
N ASP A 24 -0.90 25.59 4.90
CA ASP A 24 -0.05 26.33 3.96
C ASP A 24 1.02 25.47 3.28
N MET A 25 0.89 24.13 3.28
CA MET A 25 1.86 23.25 2.61
C MET A 25 2.00 23.59 1.13
N THR A 26 3.23 23.89 0.72
CA THR A 26 3.63 24.10 -0.67
C THR A 26 3.66 22.78 -1.44
N THR A 27 3.87 22.82 -2.76
CA THR A 27 4.11 21.60 -3.56
C THR A 27 5.35 20.86 -3.07
N ALA A 28 6.41 21.57 -2.70
CA ALA A 28 7.61 20.99 -2.13
C ALA A 28 7.34 20.28 -0.78
N ASP A 29 6.55 20.87 0.11
CA ASP A 29 6.18 20.24 1.39
C ASP A 29 5.38 18.95 1.18
N ARG A 30 4.44 18.95 0.23
CA ARG A 30 3.64 17.76 -0.12
C ARG A 30 4.49 16.65 -0.73
N ARG A 31 5.43 17.00 -1.62
CA ARG A 31 6.42 16.09 -2.20
C ARG A 31 7.29 15.46 -1.11
N ALA A 32 7.85 16.27 -0.22
CA ALA A 32 8.67 15.79 0.89
C ALA A 32 7.89 14.83 1.80
N PHE A 33 6.66 15.19 2.19
CA PHE A 33 5.83 14.32 3.03
C PHE A 33 5.50 12.99 2.35
N PHE A 34 5.09 13.02 1.08
CA PHE A 34 4.80 11.79 0.32
C PHE A 34 6.05 10.92 0.20
N ALA A 35 7.20 11.51 -0.14
CA ALA A 35 8.47 10.80 -0.22
C ALA A 35 8.86 10.14 1.11
N GLU A 36 8.61 10.77 2.26
CA GLU A 36 8.85 10.16 3.58
C GLU A 36 7.98 8.91 3.81
N VAL A 37 6.74 8.91 3.32
CA VAL A 37 5.83 7.76 3.47
C VAL A 37 6.29 6.58 2.64
N ILE A 38 6.62 6.81 1.36
CA ILE A 38 6.86 5.74 0.39
C ILE A 38 8.34 5.39 0.19
N ARG A 39 9.27 6.06 0.87
CA ARG A 39 10.70 5.78 0.72
C ARG A 39 10.98 4.31 1.06
N PRO A 40 11.49 3.51 0.11
CA PRO A 40 11.68 2.08 0.31
C PRO A 40 12.93 1.77 1.13
N PHE A 41 12.79 0.82 2.05
CA PHE A 41 13.88 0.29 2.87
C PHE A 41 13.98 -1.23 2.70
N ASN A 42 15.20 -1.75 2.73
CA ASN A 42 15.42 -3.16 3.05
C ASN A 42 15.10 -3.37 4.54
N LEU A 43 13.97 -4.03 4.80
CA LEU A 43 13.45 -4.28 6.14
C LEU A 43 13.90 -5.60 6.79
N GLY A 44 14.81 -6.33 6.12
CA GLY A 44 15.37 -7.60 6.61
C GLY A 44 14.57 -8.84 6.24
N HIS A 45 13.62 -8.69 5.32
CA HIS A 45 12.89 -9.78 4.71
C HIS A 45 13.28 -9.88 3.23
N LYS A 46 13.41 -11.10 2.71
CA LYS A 46 13.58 -11.31 1.28
C LYS A 46 12.25 -10.98 0.60
N LEU A 47 12.28 -10.18 -0.46
CA LEU A 47 11.09 -9.95 -1.27
C LEU A 47 10.80 -11.17 -2.17
N ILE A 48 9.54 -11.54 -2.25
CA ILE A 48 8.99 -12.55 -3.16
C ILE A 48 7.94 -11.90 -4.05
N ARG A 49 7.71 -12.48 -5.21
CA ARG A 49 6.65 -12.04 -6.11
C ARG A 49 5.41 -12.89 -5.91
N VAL A 50 4.25 -12.25 -5.78
CA VAL A 50 2.95 -12.88 -5.59
C VAL A 50 2.00 -12.34 -6.66
N GLY A 51 1.31 -13.21 -7.39
CA GLY A 51 0.42 -12.86 -8.50
C GLY A 51 1.08 -12.89 -9.88
N ASP A 52 0.37 -12.37 -10.88
CA ASP A 52 0.66 -12.52 -12.31
C ASP A 52 1.92 -11.76 -12.74
N PHE A 53 2.73 -12.29 -13.66
CA PHE A 53 4.01 -11.75 -14.15
C PHE A 53 3.86 -10.51 -15.06
N GLY A 54 2.84 -9.70 -14.79
CA GLY A 54 2.56 -8.40 -15.37
C GLY A 54 1.73 -7.60 -14.36
N ASP A 55 0.58 -7.13 -14.83
CA ASP A 55 -0.41 -6.42 -14.03
C ASP A 55 -1.09 -7.33 -12.98
N GLY A 56 -1.31 -6.83 -11.77
CA GLY A 56 -1.88 -7.61 -10.66
C GLY A 56 -0.89 -8.58 -9.99
N GLY A 57 0.41 -8.29 -10.03
CA GLY A 57 1.41 -9.05 -9.27
C GLY A 57 2.45 -8.17 -8.60
N TYR A 58 2.59 -8.33 -7.30
CA TYR A 58 3.31 -7.40 -6.42
C TYR A 58 4.50 -8.07 -5.74
N LEU A 59 5.44 -7.28 -5.22
CA LEU A 59 6.52 -7.82 -4.37
C LEU A 59 6.21 -7.64 -2.88
N LEU A 60 6.16 -8.75 -2.16
CA LEU A 60 5.89 -8.79 -0.73
C LEU A 60 7.14 -9.22 0.05
N PRO A 61 7.34 -8.77 1.29
CA PRO A 61 8.28 -9.43 2.19
C PRO A 61 7.83 -10.87 2.43
N ASN A 62 8.77 -11.82 2.39
CA ASN A 62 8.51 -13.21 2.76
C ASN A 62 8.39 -13.36 4.29
N ASP A 63 7.38 -12.72 4.87
CA ASP A 63 7.00 -12.73 6.28
C ASP A 63 5.53 -13.22 6.43
N LEU A 64 5.19 -14.25 5.65
CA LEU A 64 3.83 -14.76 5.48
C LEU A 64 3.40 -15.73 6.59
N ASP A 65 4.35 -16.32 7.32
CA ASP A 65 4.06 -17.32 8.34
C ASP A 65 3.14 -16.76 9.44
N GLY A 66 2.03 -17.46 9.69
CA GLY A 66 1.04 -17.09 10.70
C GLY A 66 0.12 -15.93 10.30
N ILE A 67 0.14 -15.49 9.04
CA ILE A 67 -0.91 -14.62 8.49
C ILE A 67 -2.19 -15.45 8.32
N VAL A 68 -3.32 -14.91 8.77
CA VAL A 68 -4.59 -15.64 8.84
C VAL A 68 -5.53 -15.36 7.68
N ALA A 69 -5.40 -14.21 7.02
CA ALA A 69 -6.23 -13.83 5.87
C ALA A 69 -5.62 -12.69 5.06
N CYS A 70 -6.07 -12.55 3.82
CA CYS A 70 -5.88 -11.37 2.98
C CYS A 70 -7.22 -10.67 2.74
N PHE A 71 -7.25 -9.35 2.82
CA PHE A 71 -8.34 -8.53 2.28
C PHE A 71 -7.87 -7.94 0.94
N SER A 72 -8.54 -8.34 -0.15
CA SER A 72 -8.24 -7.94 -1.54
C SER A 72 -9.42 -7.24 -2.22
N PRO A 73 -9.67 -5.95 -1.96
CA PRO A 73 -10.63 -5.20 -2.77
C PRO A 73 -10.05 -4.82 -4.15
N GLY A 74 -10.91 -4.86 -5.17
CA GLY A 74 -10.58 -4.46 -6.54
C GLY A 74 -9.95 -5.54 -7.41
N VAL A 75 -10.37 -6.79 -7.24
CA VAL A 75 -9.82 -7.94 -7.97
C VAL A 75 -10.06 -7.87 -9.48
N SER A 76 -11.13 -7.22 -9.96
CA SER A 76 -11.47 -7.15 -11.39
C SER A 76 -11.43 -8.54 -12.06
N GLN A 77 -10.88 -8.63 -13.27
CA GLN A 77 -10.66 -9.87 -14.01
C GLN A 77 -9.31 -10.55 -13.71
N GLN A 78 -8.73 -10.31 -12.52
CA GLN A 78 -7.45 -10.87 -12.10
C GLN A 78 -7.57 -11.43 -10.68
N SER A 79 -7.07 -12.65 -10.44
CA SER A 79 -7.14 -13.25 -9.10
C SER A 79 -5.92 -14.14 -8.79
N SER A 80 -4.83 -13.94 -9.53
CA SER A 80 -3.59 -14.69 -9.35
C SER A 80 -2.88 -14.37 -8.03
N PHE A 81 -3.01 -13.14 -7.53
CA PHE A 81 -2.44 -12.73 -6.25
C PHE A 81 -3.05 -13.56 -5.11
N GLU A 82 -4.37 -13.64 -5.07
CA GLU A 82 -5.12 -14.40 -4.07
C GLU A 82 -4.86 -15.90 -4.22
N LEU A 83 -4.77 -16.39 -5.47
CA LEU A 83 -4.43 -17.79 -5.72
C LEU A 83 -3.04 -18.14 -5.19
N ASP A 84 -2.05 -17.26 -5.37
CA ASP A 84 -0.71 -17.48 -4.83
C ASP A 84 -0.70 -17.47 -3.30
N LEU A 85 -1.44 -16.55 -2.66
CA LEU A 85 -1.60 -16.55 -1.20
C LEU A 85 -2.29 -17.81 -0.68
N ALA A 86 -3.29 -18.33 -1.40
CA ALA A 86 -3.95 -19.58 -1.04
C ALA A 86 -2.97 -20.78 -1.05
N LYS A 87 -1.94 -20.78 -1.91
CA LYS A 87 -0.87 -21.80 -1.90
C LYS A 87 0.02 -21.71 -0.65
N HIS A 88 0.05 -20.54 0.00
CA HIS A 88 0.67 -20.34 1.31
C HIS A 88 -0.28 -20.62 2.47
N GLY A 89 -1.49 -21.10 2.21
CA GLY A 89 -2.50 -21.38 3.24
C GLY A 89 -3.21 -20.13 3.76
N ILE A 90 -3.11 -19.00 3.06
CA ILE A 90 -3.74 -17.73 3.43
C ILE A 90 -5.01 -17.55 2.59
N PRO A 91 -6.22 -17.68 3.18
CA PRO A 91 -7.46 -17.39 2.48
C PRO A 91 -7.64 -15.89 2.21
N SER A 92 -8.43 -15.56 1.20
CA SER A 92 -8.73 -14.17 0.83
C SER A 92 -10.20 -13.82 1.00
N PHE A 93 -10.45 -12.61 1.50
CA PHE A 93 -11.73 -11.92 1.39
C PHE A 93 -11.58 -10.94 0.24
N MET A 94 -12.33 -11.16 -0.84
CA MET A 94 -12.29 -10.37 -2.07
C MET A 94 -13.54 -9.51 -2.19
N ALA A 95 -13.39 -8.27 -2.67
CA ALA A 95 -14.52 -7.36 -2.87
C ALA A 95 -14.39 -6.55 -4.16
N ASP A 96 -15.35 -6.67 -5.06
CA ASP A 96 -15.42 -5.81 -6.24
C ASP A 96 -16.85 -5.70 -6.77
N GLY A 97 -17.37 -4.48 -6.91
CA GLY A 97 -18.71 -4.23 -7.44
C GLY A 97 -18.80 -4.30 -8.97
N SER A 98 -17.67 -4.35 -9.67
CA SER A 98 -17.60 -4.31 -11.14
C SER A 98 -17.72 -5.68 -11.81
N VAL A 99 -17.51 -6.76 -11.06
CA VAL A 99 -17.57 -8.15 -11.54
C VAL A 99 -18.61 -8.95 -10.76
N ASP A 100 -19.17 -9.99 -11.37
CA ASP A 100 -20.14 -10.86 -10.71
C ASP A 100 -19.46 -11.89 -9.77
N GLU A 101 -18.23 -12.28 -10.11
CA GLU A 101 -17.41 -13.25 -9.39
C GLU A 101 -15.92 -13.00 -9.69
N PRO A 102 -14.99 -13.47 -8.84
CA PRO A 102 -13.55 -13.39 -9.13
C PRO A 102 -13.20 -14.24 -10.35
N MET A 103 -12.09 -13.89 -11.03
CA MET A 103 -11.66 -14.58 -12.25
C MET A 103 -11.28 -16.05 -12.01
N LEU A 104 -10.82 -16.38 -10.81
CA LEU A 104 -10.42 -17.73 -10.41
C LEU A 104 -11.17 -18.14 -9.15
N ASP A 105 -11.47 -19.44 -9.05
CA ASP A 105 -11.95 -20.04 -7.80
C ASP A 105 -10.78 -20.17 -6.82
N ILE A 106 -10.84 -19.41 -5.72
CA ILE A 106 -9.78 -19.35 -4.72
C ILE A 106 -10.18 -20.19 -3.50
N PRO A 107 -9.41 -21.23 -3.14
CA PRO A 107 -9.75 -22.10 -2.02
C PRO A 107 -9.94 -21.33 -0.71
N ASN A 108 -10.97 -21.69 0.05
CA ASN A 108 -11.30 -21.13 1.37
C ASN A 108 -11.47 -19.60 1.39
N SER A 109 -11.75 -18.98 0.24
CA SER A 109 -11.93 -17.54 0.11
C SER A 109 -13.40 -17.17 -0.05
N VAL A 110 -13.72 -15.90 0.21
CA VAL A 110 -15.06 -15.35 0.05
C VAL A 110 -15.01 -14.15 -0.88
N PHE A 111 -15.99 -14.02 -1.76
CA PHE A 111 -16.18 -12.84 -2.60
C PHE A 111 -17.46 -12.10 -2.21
N VAL A 112 -17.38 -10.77 -2.19
CA VAL A 112 -18.54 -9.89 -2.07
C VAL A 112 -18.60 -8.92 -3.24
N LYS A 113 -19.77 -8.85 -3.89
CA LYS A 113 -20.00 -7.91 -5.00
C LYS A 113 -20.29 -6.49 -4.48
N LYS A 114 -19.27 -5.83 -3.92
CA LYS A 114 -19.33 -4.45 -3.43
C LYS A 114 -18.01 -3.75 -3.68
N HIS A 115 -18.06 -2.45 -3.99
CA HIS A 115 -16.86 -1.63 -3.95
C HIS A 115 -16.55 -1.19 -2.52
N LEU A 116 -15.27 -0.92 -2.25
CA LEU A 116 -14.86 -0.29 -1.01
C LEU A 116 -15.13 1.22 -1.09
N ALA A 117 -15.62 1.77 0.02
CA ALA A 117 -15.82 3.20 0.19
C ALA A 117 -15.46 3.62 1.62
N ALA A 118 -15.47 4.94 1.86
CA ALA A 118 -15.20 5.49 3.19
C ALA A 118 -16.24 5.05 4.24
N GLU A 119 -17.49 4.81 3.81
CA GLU A 119 -18.63 4.40 4.63
C GLU A 119 -19.45 3.33 3.90
N THR A 120 -20.13 2.46 4.66
CA THR A 120 -21.00 1.41 4.10
C THR A 120 -22.30 1.99 3.56
N GLY A 121 -22.75 1.46 2.43
CA GLY A 121 -24.03 1.80 1.81
C GLY A 121 -24.62 0.60 1.06
N GLU A 122 -25.50 0.89 0.11
CA GLU A 122 -26.20 -0.15 -0.67
C GLU A 122 -25.22 -1.02 -1.47
N ASN A 123 -24.44 -0.39 -2.37
CA ASN A 123 -23.51 -1.07 -3.29
C ASN A 123 -22.02 -0.96 -2.89
N VAL A 124 -21.77 -0.39 -1.70
CA VAL A 124 -20.42 -0.18 -1.17
C VAL A 124 -20.33 -0.66 0.27
N ILE A 125 -19.13 -1.00 0.71
CA ILE A 125 -18.84 -1.40 2.09
C ILE A 125 -17.61 -0.65 2.59
N SER A 126 -17.58 -0.26 3.87
CA SER A 126 -16.38 0.28 4.49
C SER A 126 -15.39 -0.85 4.80
N LEU A 127 -14.08 -0.57 4.76
CA LEU A 127 -13.09 -1.60 5.12
C LEU A 127 -13.27 -2.09 6.55
N ARG A 128 -13.66 -1.21 7.48
CA ARG A 128 -13.97 -1.56 8.86
C ARG A 128 -15.13 -2.56 8.94
N ASP A 129 -16.29 -2.22 8.37
CA ASP A 129 -17.48 -3.08 8.46
C ASP A 129 -17.26 -4.41 7.72
N TRP A 130 -16.41 -4.39 6.69
CA TRP A 130 -16.02 -5.61 5.99
C TRP A 130 -15.10 -6.49 6.84
N MET A 131 -14.14 -5.91 7.54
CA MET A 131 -13.32 -6.63 8.52
C MET A 131 -14.18 -7.19 9.65
N ASP A 132 -15.13 -6.42 10.20
CA ASP A 132 -16.04 -6.87 11.26
C ASP A 132 -16.91 -8.07 10.85
N GLN A 133 -17.14 -8.27 9.55
CA GLN A 133 -17.92 -9.40 9.03
C GLN A 133 -17.11 -10.69 8.86
N PHE A 134 -15.83 -10.58 8.53
CA PHE A 134 -15.06 -11.71 8.00
C PHE A 134 -13.72 -11.95 8.71
N ALA A 135 -13.13 -10.93 9.32
CA ALA A 135 -11.84 -11.08 9.99
C ALA A 135 -12.00 -11.98 11.23
N LEU A 136 -10.98 -12.79 11.48
CA LEU A 136 -10.85 -13.48 12.76
C LEU A 136 -10.49 -12.47 13.85
N ASP A 137 -10.96 -12.72 15.07
CA ASP A 137 -10.69 -11.89 16.25
C ASP A 137 -9.19 -11.63 16.45
N GLU A 138 -8.36 -12.64 16.13
CA GLU A 138 -6.91 -12.62 16.32
C GLU A 138 -6.14 -12.94 15.03
N GLY A 139 -4.85 -12.61 15.02
CA GLY A 139 -3.91 -12.96 13.94
C GLY A 139 -3.41 -11.76 13.13
N ASP A 140 -2.48 -12.00 12.22
CA ASP A 140 -1.98 -10.96 11.32
C ASP A 140 -2.60 -11.12 9.93
N MET A 141 -2.91 -10.02 9.25
CA MET A 141 -3.54 -10.06 7.92
C MET A 141 -2.69 -9.34 6.85
N ILE A 142 -3.05 -9.56 5.59
CA ILE A 142 -2.57 -8.79 4.44
C ILE A 142 -3.71 -7.90 3.94
N LEU A 143 -3.40 -6.68 3.55
CA LEU A 143 -4.25 -5.86 2.71
C LEU A 143 -3.58 -5.75 1.33
N GLN A 144 -4.24 -6.16 0.27
CA GLN A 144 -3.87 -5.82 -1.10
C GLN A 144 -4.98 -4.96 -1.67
N MET A 145 -4.71 -3.72 -2.07
CA MET A 145 -5.77 -2.79 -2.47
C MET A 145 -5.37 -2.03 -3.72
N ASP A 146 -6.19 -2.22 -4.75
CA ASP A 146 -6.13 -1.53 -6.02
C ASP A 146 -7.55 -1.11 -6.39
N ILE A 147 -7.91 0.15 -6.13
CA ILE A 147 -9.31 0.61 -6.23
C ILE A 147 -9.40 2.00 -6.87
N GLU A 148 -8.55 2.26 -7.86
CA GLU A 148 -8.68 3.35 -8.83
C GLU A 148 -8.75 4.77 -8.22
N GLY A 149 -8.06 4.98 -7.10
CA GLY A 149 -8.00 6.26 -6.39
C GLY A 149 -8.88 6.35 -5.15
N ALA A 150 -9.65 5.31 -4.81
CA ALA A 150 -10.43 5.26 -3.58
C ALA A 150 -9.58 4.86 -2.35
N GLU A 151 -8.32 4.44 -2.53
CA GLU A 151 -7.43 3.92 -1.47
C GLU A 151 -7.33 4.92 -0.31
N TYR A 152 -7.08 6.18 -0.65
CA TYR A 152 -6.90 7.25 0.32
C TYR A 152 -8.14 7.51 1.16
N ASN A 153 -9.34 7.47 0.56
CA ASN A 153 -10.56 7.74 1.29
C ASN A 153 -10.91 6.58 2.22
N VAL A 154 -10.75 5.34 1.75
CA VAL A 154 -10.99 4.12 2.52
C VAL A 154 -10.04 4.04 3.72
N LEU A 155 -8.74 4.27 3.50
CA LEU A 155 -7.75 4.24 4.58
C LEU A 155 -7.88 5.43 5.54
N SER A 156 -8.41 6.57 5.10
CA SER A 156 -8.60 7.74 5.96
C SER A 156 -9.70 7.58 7.02
N THR A 157 -10.61 6.62 6.83
CA THR A 157 -11.67 6.31 7.80
C THR A 157 -11.40 5.05 8.62
N LEU A 158 -10.33 4.31 8.32
CA LEU A 158 -9.97 3.10 9.05
C LEU A 158 -9.34 3.43 10.41
N PRO A 159 -9.90 2.96 11.53
CA PRO A 159 -9.30 3.17 12.84
C PRO A 159 -7.88 2.55 12.95
N PRO A 160 -6.94 3.15 13.71
CA PRO A 160 -5.57 2.67 13.79
C PRO A 160 -5.44 1.21 14.25
N ASP A 161 -6.26 0.77 15.20
CA ASP A 161 -6.29 -0.62 15.70
C ASP A 161 -6.67 -1.62 14.59
N TYR A 162 -7.60 -1.26 13.71
CA TYR A 162 -7.93 -2.07 12.53
C TYR A 162 -6.78 -2.06 11.53
N LEU A 163 -6.22 -0.89 11.20
CA LEU A 163 -5.09 -0.80 10.28
C LEU A 163 -3.89 -1.63 10.78
N HIS A 164 -3.62 -1.60 12.10
CA HIS A 164 -2.55 -2.35 12.72
C HIS A 164 -2.77 -3.87 12.74
N ARG A 165 -3.96 -4.39 12.42
CA ARG A 165 -4.14 -5.83 12.16
C ARG A 165 -3.44 -6.30 10.88
N PHE A 166 -3.15 -5.39 9.95
CA PHE A 166 -2.40 -5.72 8.75
C PHE A 166 -0.90 -5.73 9.05
N ARG A 167 -0.28 -6.88 8.83
CA ARG A 167 1.18 -7.04 8.89
C ARG A 167 1.85 -6.45 7.65
N ILE A 168 1.21 -6.70 6.50
CA ILE A 168 1.67 -6.29 5.17
C ILE A 168 0.51 -5.54 4.51
N VAL A 169 0.79 -4.38 3.96
CA VAL A 169 -0.15 -3.56 3.20
C VAL A 169 0.43 -3.29 1.83
N VAL A 170 -0.24 -3.74 0.78
CA VAL A 170 0.13 -3.58 -0.62
C VAL A 170 -0.92 -2.67 -1.26
N LEU A 171 -0.49 -1.53 -1.80
CA LEU A 171 -1.38 -0.55 -2.39
C LEU A 171 -0.94 -0.22 -3.81
N GLU A 172 -1.88 -0.12 -4.74
CA GLU A 172 -1.67 0.67 -5.95
C GLU A 172 -2.06 2.14 -5.67
N LEU A 173 -1.05 2.98 -5.42
CA LEU A 173 -1.24 4.37 -5.04
C LEU A 173 -1.53 5.22 -6.27
N HIS A 174 -2.82 5.49 -6.47
CA HIS A 174 -3.34 6.26 -7.59
C HIS A 174 -3.19 7.78 -7.44
N ARG A 175 -3.31 8.50 -8.56
CA ARG A 175 -3.48 9.97 -8.64
C ARG A 175 -2.34 10.77 -7.99
N ILE A 176 -1.12 10.23 -7.96
CA ILE A 176 0.04 10.83 -7.29
C ILE A 176 0.26 12.30 -7.71
N PRO A 177 0.28 12.69 -9.00
CA PRO A 177 0.49 14.09 -9.38
C PRO A 177 -0.54 15.05 -8.78
N SER A 178 -1.80 14.63 -8.65
CA SER A 178 -2.84 15.46 -8.02
C SER A 178 -2.62 15.61 -6.52
N ILE A 179 -2.14 14.57 -5.84
CA ILE A 179 -1.81 14.61 -4.41
C ILE A 179 -0.62 15.54 -4.18
N LEU A 180 0.39 15.51 -5.03
CA LEU A 180 1.59 16.34 -4.90
C LEU A 180 1.31 17.83 -5.18
N THR A 181 0.46 18.13 -6.17
CA THR A 181 0.28 19.51 -6.67
C THR A 181 -0.96 20.23 -6.15
N LYS A 182 -2.02 19.52 -5.74
CA LYS A 182 -3.31 20.14 -5.37
C LYS A 182 -3.53 20.06 -3.85
N PRO A 183 -3.60 21.20 -3.12
CA PRO A 183 -3.83 21.22 -1.68
C PRO A 183 -5.06 20.41 -1.23
N ALA A 184 -6.17 20.50 -1.96
CA ALA A 184 -7.41 19.78 -1.63
C ALA A 184 -7.31 18.26 -1.82
N SER A 185 -6.49 17.78 -2.76
CA SER A 185 -6.25 16.34 -2.93
C SER A 185 -5.34 15.83 -1.82
N PHE A 186 -4.26 16.55 -1.51
CA PHE A 186 -3.37 16.20 -0.40
C PHE A 186 -4.12 16.18 0.93
N LYS A 187 -4.96 17.18 1.21
CA LYS A 187 -5.75 17.25 2.44
C LYS A 187 -6.64 16.01 2.63
N ARG A 188 -7.19 15.46 1.54
CA ARG A 188 -7.99 14.23 1.57
C ARG A 188 -7.14 12.98 1.75
N ALA A 189 -5.95 12.94 1.17
CA ALA A 189 -5.03 11.81 1.30
C ALA A 189 -4.23 11.80 2.62
N PHE A 190 -4.13 12.94 3.28
CA PHE A 190 -3.26 13.13 4.43
C PHE A 190 -3.54 12.17 5.59
N PRO A 191 -4.79 11.89 6.01
CA PRO A 191 -5.03 10.96 7.12
C PRO A 191 -4.53 9.55 6.80
N ALA A 192 -4.82 9.03 5.60
CA ALA A 192 -4.31 7.74 5.14
C ALA A 192 -2.77 7.70 5.10
N LEU A 193 -2.14 8.70 4.48
CA LEU A 193 -0.68 8.77 4.37
C LEU A 193 -0.01 8.89 5.75
N SER A 194 -0.64 9.61 6.69
CA SER A 194 -0.15 9.75 8.07
C SER A 194 -0.25 8.42 8.81
N ALA A 195 -1.38 7.72 8.70
CA ALA A 195 -1.57 6.41 9.32
C ALA A 195 -0.54 5.38 8.81
N LEU A 196 -0.27 5.37 7.50
CA LEU A 196 0.80 4.56 6.90
C LEU A 196 2.18 4.95 7.45
N LYS A 197 2.51 6.24 7.46
CA LYS A 197 3.78 6.76 7.97
C LYS A 197 4.00 6.42 9.44
N ASP A 198 2.96 6.44 10.25
CA ASP A 198 3.05 6.21 11.70
C ASP A 198 3.16 4.71 12.03
N GLY A 199 2.39 3.86 11.35
CA GLY A 199 2.34 2.43 11.68
C GLY A 199 3.29 1.52 10.88
N PHE A 200 3.79 1.99 9.74
CA PHE A 200 4.46 1.14 8.75
C PHE A 200 5.75 1.75 8.21
N LEU A 201 6.54 0.91 7.54
CA LEU A 201 7.65 1.31 6.69
C LEU A 201 7.48 0.72 5.29
N CYS A 202 7.76 1.52 4.27
CA CYS A 202 7.75 1.03 2.89
C CYS A 202 8.95 0.11 2.63
N SER A 203 8.67 -1.08 2.09
CA SER A 203 9.66 -2.11 1.74
C SER A 203 9.98 -2.13 0.24
N HIS A 204 9.03 -1.73 -0.60
CA HIS A 204 9.16 -1.74 -2.06
C HIS A 204 8.23 -0.74 -2.72
N ILE A 205 8.67 -0.16 -3.83
CA ILE A 205 7.86 0.63 -4.76
C ILE A 205 8.20 0.26 -6.22
N HIS A 206 7.17 0.17 -7.07
CA HIS A 206 7.30 -0.08 -8.51
C HIS A 206 6.43 0.91 -9.30
N PRO A 207 6.95 1.63 -10.29
CA PRO A 207 6.14 2.55 -11.08
C PRO A 207 5.28 1.81 -12.11
N ASN A 208 3.96 2.02 -12.07
CA ASN A 208 3.04 1.44 -13.06
C ASN A 208 3.27 2.11 -14.43
N ASN A 209 3.83 1.36 -15.38
CA ASN A 209 4.19 1.87 -16.70
C ASN A 209 3.04 1.93 -17.71
N ALA A 210 1.82 1.52 -17.32
CA ALA A 210 0.61 1.69 -18.13
C ALA A 210 0.05 3.12 -18.03
N SER A 211 0.24 3.76 -16.88
CA SER A 211 -0.35 5.07 -16.54
C SER A 211 0.53 6.27 -16.96
N GLY A 212 1.81 6.05 -17.25
CA GLY A 212 2.74 7.10 -17.67
C GLY A 212 3.10 8.09 -16.54
N THR A 213 3.59 9.26 -16.92
CA THR A 213 4.21 10.23 -16.01
C THR A 213 3.68 11.66 -16.17
N VAL A 214 4.06 12.53 -15.24
CA VAL A 214 3.85 13.99 -15.26
C VAL A 214 5.12 14.69 -14.75
N ASP A 215 5.58 15.72 -15.44
CA ASP A 215 6.62 16.62 -14.92
C ASP A 215 6.03 17.58 -13.89
N ILE A 216 6.67 17.66 -12.72
CA ILE A 216 6.31 18.59 -11.65
C ILE A 216 7.59 19.28 -11.20
N GLU A 217 7.72 20.55 -11.60
CA GLU A 217 8.85 21.41 -11.20
C GLU A 217 10.22 20.78 -11.56
N GLY A 218 10.32 20.15 -12.73
CA GLY A 218 11.58 19.60 -13.26
C GLY A 218 11.94 18.19 -12.77
N GLU A 219 11.06 17.52 -12.03
CA GLU A 219 11.17 16.10 -11.68
C GLU A 219 9.98 15.34 -12.28
N THR A 220 10.22 14.14 -12.82
CA THR A 220 9.20 13.33 -13.50
C THR A 220 8.60 12.33 -12.53
N PHE A 221 7.29 12.43 -12.30
CA PHE A 221 6.56 11.56 -11.37
C PHE A 221 5.68 10.56 -12.11
N PRO A 222 5.69 9.26 -11.72
CA PRO A 222 4.69 8.32 -12.20
C PRO A 222 3.30 8.73 -11.69
N ARG A 223 2.26 8.44 -12.48
CA ARG A 223 0.87 8.70 -12.06
C ARG A 223 0.40 7.75 -10.96
N VAL A 224 0.95 6.54 -10.98
CA VAL A 224 0.55 5.39 -10.18
C VAL A 224 1.80 4.59 -9.84
N ILE A 225 1.88 4.07 -8.62
CA ILE A 225 2.89 3.10 -8.21
C ILE A 225 2.25 1.97 -7.43
N GLU A 226 2.81 0.78 -7.52
CA GLU A 226 2.64 -0.25 -6.51
C GLU A 226 3.56 0.06 -5.33
N ALA A 227 3.06 0.00 -4.10
CA ALA A 227 3.83 0.22 -2.88
C ALA A 227 3.49 -0.84 -1.83
N THR A 228 4.52 -1.45 -1.25
CA THR A 228 4.35 -2.45 -0.18
C THR A 228 4.93 -1.97 1.13
N PHE A 229 4.11 -1.98 2.17
CA PHE A 229 4.38 -1.52 3.51
C PHE A 229 4.38 -2.67 4.51
N VAL A 230 5.24 -2.57 5.53
CA VAL A 230 5.39 -3.56 6.60
C VAL A 230 5.18 -2.89 7.93
N ARG A 231 4.38 -3.51 8.79
CA ARG A 231 4.11 -3.01 10.15
C ARG A 231 5.41 -2.92 10.94
N ARG A 232 5.59 -1.80 11.67
CA ARG A 232 6.87 -1.46 12.31
C ARG A 232 7.44 -2.52 13.26
N ASP A 233 6.58 -3.26 13.96
CA ASP A 233 6.96 -4.35 14.88
C ASP A 233 7.57 -5.57 14.17
N ARG A 234 7.41 -5.69 12.85
CA ARG A 234 7.96 -6.79 12.04
C ARG A 234 9.29 -6.46 11.37
N VAL A 235 9.81 -5.26 11.58
CA VAL A 235 11.05 -4.80 10.94
C VAL A 235 12.26 -5.43 11.61
N LYS A 236 13.11 -6.13 10.83
CA LYS A 236 14.33 -6.80 11.33
C LYS A 236 15.58 -5.94 11.19
N GLN A 237 15.59 -5.05 10.19
CA GLN A 237 16.62 -4.04 9.98
C GLN A 237 16.02 -2.86 9.22
N MET A 238 16.72 -1.74 9.15
CA MET A 238 16.28 -0.59 8.35
C MET A 238 17.48 -0.03 7.60
N ARG A 239 17.60 -0.40 6.32
CA ARG A 239 18.63 0.13 5.41
C ARG A 239 17.95 0.70 4.17
N PRO A 240 18.37 1.85 3.62
CA PRO A 240 17.83 2.32 2.35
C PRO A 240 17.91 1.22 1.29
N ALA A 241 16.83 1.04 0.52
CA ALA A 241 16.89 0.19 -0.67
C ALA A 241 17.79 0.88 -1.73
N THR A 242 18.56 0.09 -2.48
CA THR A 242 19.63 0.60 -3.36
C THR A 242 19.57 0.05 -4.79
N GLN A 243 18.59 -0.82 -5.08
CA GLN A 243 18.45 -1.46 -6.39
C GLN A 243 17.05 -1.20 -6.92
N PHE A 244 16.98 -0.40 -7.99
CA PHE A 244 15.76 -0.05 -8.70
C PHE A 244 16.01 -0.19 -10.21
N PRO A 245 15.19 -0.94 -10.96
CA PRO A 245 14.14 -1.83 -10.47
C PRO A 245 14.73 -3.01 -9.65
N HIS A 246 13.92 -3.57 -8.76
CA HIS A 246 14.25 -4.82 -8.08
C HIS A 246 14.29 -5.98 -9.09
N PRO A 247 15.15 -7.01 -8.95
CA PRO A 247 15.26 -8.09 -9.93
C PRO A 247 13.97 -8.90 -10.20
N LEU A 248 13.03 -8.87 -9.25
CA LEU A 248 11.73 -9.54 -9.39
C LEU A 248 10.65 -8.64 -9.98
N ASP A 249 10.93 -7.37 -10.22
CA ASP A 249 9.98 -6.44 -10.80
C ASP A 249 9.57 -6.88 -12.21
N ARG A 250 8.27 -6.76 -12.49
CA ARG A 250 7.68 -7.01 -13.81
C ARG A 250 6.89 -5.79 -14.23
N ARG A 251 7.07 -5.37 -15.48
CA ARG A 251 6.34 -4.23 -16.04
C ARG A 251 4.88 -4.62 -16.23
N HIS A 252 3.97 -3.72 -15.88
CA HIS A 252 2.53 -3.90 -16.08
C HIS A 252 2.19 -4.01 -17.57
N ARG A 253 2.87 -3.20 -18.40
CA ARG A 253 2.91 -3.34 -19.87
C ARG A 253 4.29 -3.85 -20.29
N PRO A 254 4.45 -5.15 -20.62
CA PRO A 254 5.74 -5.74 -20.96
C PRO A 254 6.47 -5.05 -22.11
N ASN A 255 5.71 -4.61 -23.13
CA ASN A 255 6.20 -3.94 -24.32
C ASN A 255 6.15 -2.40 -24.24
N GLY A 256 5.75 -1.85 -23.08
CA GLY A 256 5.72 -0.40 -22.83
C GLY A 256 7.08 0.16 -22.39
N PRO A 257 7.21 1.48 -22.31
CA PRO A 257 8.42 2.12 -21.79
C PRO A 257 8.65 1.70 -20.33
N SER A 258 9.91 1.64 -19.90
CA SER A 258 10.22 1.60 -18.46
C SER A 258 10.01 3.00 -17.89
N LEU A 259 9.59 3.08 -16.63
CA LEU A 259 9.53 4.34 -15.90
C LEU A 259 10.60 4.32 -14.81
N ASP A 260 11.28 5.46 -14.64
CA ASP A 260 12.21 5.67 -13.54
C ASP A 260 11.46 6.18 -12.30
N LEU A 261 12.00 5.89 -11.12
CA LEU A 261 11.50 6.45 -9.87
C LEU A 261 12.10 7.85 -9.64
N PRO A 262 11.30 8.81 -9.16
CA PRO A 262 11.79 10.14 -8.76
C PRO A 262 12.99 10.08 -7.83
N SER A 263 13.97 10.92 -8.10
CA SER A 263 15.22 10.96 -7.36
C SER A 263 15.01 11.21 -5.86
N GLU A 264 14.01 12.02 -5.52
CA GLU A 264 13.62 12.35 -4.14
C GLU A 264 13.05 11.18 -3.33
N TRP A 265 12.53 10.14 -4.00
CA TRP A 265 11.99 8.95 -3.32
C TRP A 265 13.08 7.96 -2.93
N ILE A 266 14.10 7.80 -3.80
CA ILE A 266 15.11 6.74 -3.66
C ILE A 266 16.47 7.23 -3.15
N ASN A 267 16.79 8.52 -3.31
CA ASN A 267 18.03 9.06 -2.77
C ASN A 267 17.89 9.38 -1.28
N ALA A 268 18.99 9.25 -0.54
CA ALA A 268 19.06 9.77 0.81
C ALA A 268 18.74 11.27 0.78
N ALA A 269 17.84 11.73 1.66
CA ALA A 269 17.58 13.16 1.82
C ALA A 269 18.94 13.87 1.99
N LYS A 270 19.24 14.85 1.14
CA LYS A 270 20.42 15.69 1.31
C LYS A 270 20.28 16.34 2.67
N VAL A 271 21.10 15.91 3.62
CA VAL A 271 21.25 16.60 4.91
C VAL A 271 21.93 17.91 4.55
N GLY A 272 21.12 18.96 4.36
CA GLY A 272 21.59 20.34 4.31
C GLY A 272 21.93 20.85 5.69
#